data_AF-A0A2M8CGX8-F1
#
_entry.id   AF-A0A2M8CGX8-F1
#
_cell.length_a   1.000
_cell.length_b   1.000
_cell.length_c   1.000
_cell.angle_alpha   90.00
_cell.angle_beta   90.00
_cell.angle_gamma   90.00
#
_symmetry.space_group_name_H-M   'P 1'
#
loop_
_entity.id
_entity.type
_entity.pdbx_description
1 polymer ?
#
loop_
_entity_poly.entity_id
_entity_poly.type
_entity_poly.pdbx_seq_one_letter_code
_entity_poly.pdbx_strand_id
1 'polypeptide(L)'
;MFKRIKESLTMVIIGLIIFVVAPIVFVKYQIDSNNLEKRGVNGRAIVIKVEGFNNKKVTYEYEVKGIVYQKWFKRASNNLKVGQEISFTYDSLDADNCRVIWKE
;
A
#
# COMPACT_ATOMS: atom_id res chain seq x y z
N MET A 1 29.08 -43.28 -26.05
CA MET A 1 29.24 -42.85 -24.64
C MET A 1 29.34 -41.32 -24.48
N PHE A 2 30.14 -40.63 -25.30
CA PHE A 2 30.30 -39.17 -25.24
C PHE A 2 29.03 -38.31 -25.40
N LYS A 3 28.02 -38.79 -26.13
CA LYS A 3 26.78 -38.02 -26.38
C LYS A 3 25.94 -37.77 -25.10
N ARG A 4 25.88 -38.77 -24.21
CA ARG A 4 25.13 -38.66 -22.94
C ARG A 4 25.80 -37.74 -21.91
N ILE A 5 27.14 -37.67 -21.92
CA ILE A 5 27.91 -36.80 -21.00
C ILE A 5 27.69 -35.33 -21.37
N LYS A 6 27.61 -35.01 -22.67
CA LYS A 6 27.34 -33.65 -23.15
C LYS A 6 25.93 -33.16 -22.78
N GLU A 7 24.92 -34.03 -22.87
CA GLU A 7 23.54 -33.71 -22.50
C GLU A 7 23.40 -33.48 -20.98
N SER A 8 24.07 -34.28 -20.15
CA SER A 8 24.08 -34.11 -18.69
C SER A 8 24.74 -32.79 -18.27
N LEU A 9 25.86 -32.42 -18.90
CA LEU A 9 26.55 -31.15 -18.62
C LEU A 9 25.68 -29.93 -18.95
N THR A 10 24.88 -30.02 -20.01
CA THR A 10 24.00 -28.93 -20.45
C THR A 10 22.87 -28.68 -19.44
N MET A 11 22.31 -29.73 -18.83
CA MET A 11 21.30 -29.60 -17.78
C MET A 11 21.86 -28.95 -16.51
N VAL A 12 23.10 -29.25 -16.14
CA VAL A 12 23.78 -28.63 -14.98
C VAL A 12 23.96 -27.13 -15.17
N ILE A 13 24.37 -26.71 -16.37
CA ILE A 13 24.57 -25.29 -16.69
C ILE A 13 23.25 -24.51 -16.64
N ILE A 14 22.17 -25.06 -17.20
CA ILE A 14 20.84 -24.43 -17.16
C ILE A 14 20.35 -24.29 -15.71
N GLY A 15 20.52 -25.33 -14.89
CA GLY A 15 20.18 -25.28 -13.47
C GLY A 15 20.96 -24.19 -12.71
N LEU A 16 22.26 -24.05 -13.01
CA LEU A 16 23.12 -23.04 -12.39
C LEU A 16 22.67 -21.61 -12.75
N ILE A 17 22.29 -21.38 -14.01
CA ILE A 17 21.79 -20.07 -14.49
C ILE A 17 20.49 -19.70 -13.77
N ILE A 18 19.52 -20.62 -13.67
CA ILE A 18 18.26 -20.37 -12.97
C ILE A 18 18.51 -20.07 -11.48
N PHE A 19 19.40 -20.83 -10.84
CA PHE A 19 19.75 -20.65 -9.42
C PHE A 19 20.41 -19.30 -9.14
N VAL A 20 21.18 -18.73 -10.08
CA VAL A 20 21.82 -17.41 -9.93
C VAL A 20 20.89 -16.26 -10.31
N VAL A 21 20.08 -16.42 -11.36
CA VAL A 21 19.20 -15.35 -11.87
C VAL A 21 17.98 -15.12 -10.96
N ALA A 22 17.36 -16.18 -10.43
CA ALA A 22 16.15 -16.05 -9.60
C ALA A 22 16.36 -15.20 -8.32
N PRO A 23 17.45 -15.36 -7.55
CA PRO A 23 17.76 -14.50 -6.40
C PRO A 23 17.97 -13.04 -6.79
N ILE A 24 18.63 -12.77 -7.93
CA ILE A 24 18.90 -11.39 -8.38
C ILE A 24 17.58 -10.68 -8.74
N VAL A 25 16.67 -11.37 -9.44
CA VAL A 25 15.33 -10.85 -9.76
C VAL A 25 14.52 -10.63 -8.47
N PHE A 26 14.60 -11.56 -7.52
CA PHE A 26 13.91 -11.45 -6.23
C PHE A 26 14.43 -10.30 -5.37
N VAL A 27 15.76 -10.11 -5.29
CA VAL A 27 16.39 -8.99 -4.58
C VAL A 27 16.04 -7.66 -5.24
N LYS A 28 16.09 -7.58 -6.57
CA LYS A 28 15.65 -6.39 -7.30
C LYS A 28 14.18 -6.06 -7.02
N TYR A 29 13.30 -7.08 -7.03
CA TYR A 29 11.88 -6.90 -6.71
C TYR A 29 11.66 -6.42 -5.26
N GLN A 30 12.43 -6.91 -4.29
CA GLN A 30 12.36 -6.41 -2.92
C GLN A 30 12.89 -4.99 -2.78
N ILE A 31 13.95 -4.62 -3.48
CA ILE A 31 14.48 -3.25 -3.48
C ILE A 31 13.47 -2.31 -4.14
N ASP A 32 12.90 -2.66 -5.29
CA ASP A 32 11.87 -1.86 -5.97
C ASP A 32 10.58 -1.77 -5.13
N SER A 33 10.23 -2.80 -4.37
CA SER A 33 9.08 -2.78 -3.43
C SER A 33 9.36 -1.96 -2.16
N ASN A 34 10.61 -1.92 -1.69
CA ASN A 34 11.03 -1.12 -0.54
C ASN A 34 11.35 0.35 -0.91
N ASN A 35 11.68 0.61 -2.18
CA ASN A 35 11.85 1.95 -2.78
C ASN A 35 10.63 2.43 -3.57
N LEU A 36 9.53 1.66 -3.60
CA LEU A 36 8.18 2.21 -3.73
C LEU A 36 7.90 2.95 -2.43
N GLU A 37 8.59 4.09 -2.36
CA GLU A 37 8.44 5.19 -1.45
C GLU A 37 6.96 5.25 -1.10
N LYS A 38 6.64 4.91 0.15
CA LYS A 38 5.41 5.32 0.81
C LYS A 38 5.40 6.84 0.76
N ARG A 39 5.09 7.39 -0.41
CA ARG A 39 4.81 8.80 -0.62
C ARG A 39 3.48 8.97 0.04
N GLY A 40 3.54 9.22 1.34
CA GLY A 40 2.43 9.72 2.10
C GLY A 40 1.93 10.95 1.36
N VAL A 41 0.81 10.80 0.66
CA VAL A 41 0.18 11.90 -0.03
C VAL A 41 -0.54 12.70 1.03
N ASN A 42 -0.23 14.00 1.11
CA ASN A 42 -0.97 14.89 2.00
C ASN A 42 -2.34 15.14 1.38
N GLY A 43 -3.36 14.62 2.02
CA GLY A 43 -4.77 14.86 1.73
C GLY A 43 -5.40 15.81 2.74
N ARG A 44 -6.54 16.36 2.37
CA ARG A 44 -7.46 17.06 3.27
C ARG A 44 -8.70 16.21 3.43
N ALA A 45 -9.18 16.09 4.67
CA ALA A 45 -10.41 15.38 4.97
C ALA A 45 -11.29 16.23 5.88
N ILE A 46 -12.60 16.04 5.79
CA ILE A 46 -13.58 16.64 6.69
C ILE A 46 -14.03 15.57 7.68
N VAL A 47 -14.03 15.90 8.97
CA VAL A 47 -14.60 15.03 10.00
C VAL A 47 -16.11 14.96 9.82
N ILE A 48 -16.66 13.78 9.57
CA ILE A 48 -18.11 13.60 9.39
C ILE A 48 -18.77 12.96 10.61
N LYS A 49 -18.01 12.21 11.42
CA LYS A 49 -18.54 11.51 12.59
C LYS A 49 -17.48 11.34 13.66
N VAL A 50 -17.86 11.60 14.91
CA VAL A 50 -17.03 11.40 16.10
C VAL A 50 -17.80 10.54 17.09
N GLU A 51 -17.20 9.44 17.54
CA GLU A 51 -17.81 8.47 18.45
C GLU A 51 -16.88 8.08 19.59
N GLY A 52 -17.47 7.83 20.77
CA GLY A 52 -16.77 7.39 21.97
C GLY A 52 -16.23 8.52 22.86
N PHE A 53 -16.07 8.22 24.15
CA PHE A 53 -15.53 9.17 25.14
C PHE A 53 -14.11 9.60 24.76
N ASN A 54 -13.84 10.91 24.73
CA ASN A 54 -12.61 11.53 24.20
C ASN A 54 -12.32 11.21 22.72
N ASN A 55 -13.33 11.14 21.86
CA ASN A 55 -13.17 11.05 20.40
C ASN A 55 -12.34 9.84 19.92
N LYS A 56 -12.47 8.70 20.61
CA LYS A 56 -11.70 7.48 20.32
C LYS A 56 -11.96 6.92 18.92
N LYS A 57 -13.08 7.24 18.29
CA LYS A 57 -13.38 6.85 16.90
C LYS A 57 -13.76 8.09 16.12
N VAL A 58 -13.05 8.36 15.03
CA VAL A 58 -13.37 9.47 14.13
C VAL A 58 -13.42 8.94 12.71
N THR A 59 -14.48 9.32 12.00
CA THR A 59 -14.65 9.03 10.58
C THR A 59 -14.44 10.32 9.81
N TYR A 60 -13.59 10.24 8.80
CA TYR A 60 -13.30 11.35 7.91
C TYR A 60 -13.71 11.01 6.49
N GLU A 61 -14.10 12.03 5.76
CA GLU A 61 -14.40 11.99 4.35
C GLU A 61 -13.37 12.81 3.59
N TYR A 62 -12.79 12.26 2.53
CA TYR A 62 -11.83 12.97 1.68
C TYR A 62 -12.06 12.63 0.21
N GLU A 63 -11.67 13.55 -0.68
CA GLU A 63 -11.88 13.40 -2.12
C GLU A 63 -10.54 13.24 -2.84
N VAL A 64 -10.44 12.26 -3.74
CA VAL A 64 -9.29 12.05 -4.62
C VAL A 64 -9.79 11.85 -6.04
N LYS A 65 -9.40 12.74 -6.97
CA LYS A 65 -9.77 12.67 -8.40
C LYS A 65 -11.30 12.57 -8.65
N GLY A 66 -12.12 13.31 -7.89
CA GLY A 66 -13.58 13.28 -8.02
C GLY A 66 -14.26 12.11 -7.31
N ILE A 67 -13.50 11.25 -6.62
CA ILE A 67 -14.04 10.12 -5.85
C ILE A 67 -13.92 10.42 -4.36
N VAL A 68 -15.04 10.28 -3.66
CA VAL A 68 -15.12 10.48 -2.22
C VAL A 68 -14.87 9.16 -1.48
N TYR A 69 -13.96 9.21 -0.51
CA TYR A 69 -13.56 8.10 0.33
C TYR A 69 -13.90 8.39 1.78
N GLN A 70 -14.38 7.37 2.51
CA GLN A 70 -14.52 7.43 3.96
C GLN A 70 -13.58 6.45 4.66
N LYS A 71 -12.87 6.94 5.67
CA LYS A 71 -11.94 6.15 6.49
C LYS A 71 -12.16 6.41 7.98
N TRP A 72 -12.04 5.33 8.76
CA TRP A 72 -12.26 5.31 10.20
C TRP A 72 -10.92 5.20 10.92
N PHE A 73 -10.67 6.06 11.90
CA PHE A 73 -9.47 5.98 12.73
C PHE A 73 -9.85 5.75 14.20
N LYS A 74 -9.16 4.80 14.84
CA LYS A 74 -9.43 4.32 16.20
C LYS A 74 -8.66 5.09 17.30
N ARG A 75 -7.98 6.19 16.94
CA ARG A 75 -7.18 6.98 17.89
C ARG A 75 -6.93 8.39 17.34
N ALA A 76 -7.94 9.26 17.40
CA ALA A 76 -7.69 10.68 17.16
C ALA A 76 -7.06 11.27 18.43
N SER A 77 -5.83 11.80 18.32
CA SER A 77 -5.11 12.39 19.46
C SER A 77 -5.70 13.72 19.93
N ASN A 78 -6.71 14.26 19.25
CA ASN A 78 -7.23 15.60 19.48
C ASN A 78 -8.76 15.63 19.58
N ASN A 79 -9.25 16.67 20.24
CA ASN A 79 -10.67 16.97 20.47
C ASN A 79 -11.36 17.45 19.17
N LEU A 80 -11.34 16.61 18.13
CA LEU A 80 -11.88 16.87 16.80
C LEU A 80 -13.40 17.04 16.82
N LYS A 81 -13.91 17.95 15.99
CA LYS A 81 -15.35 18.22 15.84
C LYS A 81 -15.85 17.83 14.47
N VAL A 82 -17.11 17.45 14.37
CA VAL A 82 -17.80 17.25 13.08
C VAL A 82 -17.76 18.56 12.28
N GLY A 83 -17.44 18.48 10.99
CA GLY A 83 -17.23 19.61 10.08
C GLY A 83 -15.83 20.20 10.10
N GLN A 84 -14.93 19.74 10.98
CA GLN A 84 -13.56 20.21 11.01
C GLN A 84 -12.76 19.65 9.82
N GLU A 85 -12.09 20.52 9.08
CA GLU A 85 -11.09 20.12 8.08
C GLU A 85 -9.78 19.74 8.78
N ILE A 86 -9.22 18.59 8.40
CA ILE A 86 -7.93 18.11 8.88
C ILE A 86 -7.03 17.78 7.69
N SER A 87 -5.74 18.05 7.86
CA SER A 87 -4.72 17.50 6.97
C SER A 87 -4.30 16.13 7.47
N PHE A 88 -4.23 15.16 6.58
CA PHE A 88 -3.78 13.81 6.89
C PHE A 88 -2.89 13.29 5.79
N THR A 89 -2.02 12.36 6.13
CA THR A 89 -1.13 11.71 5.18
C THR A 89 -1.67 10.31 4.92
N TYR A 90 -1.91 9.94 3.67
CA TYR A 90 -2.37 8.60 3.29
C TYR A 90 -1.42 7.95 2.29
N ASP A 91 -1.22 6.64 2.45
CA ASP A 91 -0.53 5.84 1.46
C ASP A 91 -1.45 5.72 0.23
N SER A 92 -0.94 6.06 -0.95
CA SER A 92 -1.71 6.00 -2.21
C SER A 92 -2.21 4.60 -2.57
N LEU A 93 -1.61 3.57 -1.96
CA LEU A 93 -1.99 2.15 -2.07
C LEU A 93 -3.03 1.71 -1.03
N ASP A 94 -3.32 2.53 -0.01
CA ASP A 94 -4.26 2.19 1.09
C ASP A 94 -5.73 2.43 0.69
N ALA A 95 -5.99 2.52 -0.62
CA ALA A 95 -7.31 2.56 -1.22
C ALA A 95 -8.12 1.28 -0.91
N ASP A 96 -7.45 0.16 -0.61
CA ASP A 96 -8.09 -1.13 -0.31
C ASP A 96 -8.80 -1.18 1.05
N ASN A 97 -8.52 -0.24 1.98
CA ASN A 97 -9.19 -0.13 3.28
C ASN A 97 -10.21 1.01 3.35
N CYS A 98 -10.53 1.63 2.21
CA CYS A 98 -11.39 2.80 2.14
C CYS A 98 -12.75 2.42 1.57
N ARG A 99 -13.84 2.84 2.22
CA ARG A 99 -15.18 2.68 1.66
C ARG A 99 -15.40 3.80 0.66
N VAL A 100 -15.41 3.46 -0.62
CA VAL A 100 -15.79 4.38 -1.70
C VAL A 100 -17.27 4.71 -1.53
N ILE A 101 -17.60 6.00 -1.56
CA ILE A 101 -18.98 6.48 -1.55
C ILE A 101 -19.19 7.23 -2.85
N TRP A 102 -20.01 6.67 -3.72
CA TRP A 102 -20.53 7.40 -4.86
C TRP A 102 -21.52 8.46 -4.35
N LYS A 103 -21.26 9.73 -4.65
CA LYS A 103 -22.25 10.80 -4.57
C LYS A 103 -22.79 10.97 -5.99
N GLU A 104 -24.06 10.60 -6.19
CA GLU A 104 -24.82 10.97 -7.40
C GLU A 104 -24.89 12.49 -7.58
#